data_AF-A0A0C3P086-F1
#
_entry.id   AF-A0A0C3P086-F1
#
_cell.length_a   1.000
_cell.length_b   1.000
_cell.length_c   1.000
_cell.angle_alpha   90.00
_cell.angle_beta   90.00
_cell.angle_gamma   90.00
#
_symmetry.space_group_name_H-M   'P 1'
#
loop_
_entity.id
_entity.type
_entity.pdbx_description
1 polymer ?
#
loop_
_entity_poly.entity_id
_entity_poly.type
_entity_poly.pdbx_seq_one_letter_code
_entity_poly.pdbx_strand_id
1 'polypeptide(L)'
;MRHCVRILGNFKRLAEEGRSRSEYVAQLISDIASYYGYNEFLAEKLFHLFSVAEAIEFFEANEVSRPVTIRTNTLKTRRRDLVQALINRGVNLEPIGKWTNVGLQVFESTVPIGATPEYLAGRYMLQAASSFLPVIALDPQPNERILDMASAPGGKTTHIAALLQNTGHVFANDANKARTKSLAANAHRMGCKNVTVCSYDGREFPKVMGGFDRVLLDAPCSGTGVISKDSSVKVNKSDRDFMLLSHLQKQLILCAIDSVSPESKTGGYLVYSTCSVTVDENEAVVNYALKKRSNVKLVDTGIAFGREGYTQYRGKTFHPSVALTRRFYPHVHNMDGFFVAKFKVEKRAKVTENNVGVDAVTSTVADAAEKVKKVEGWWFAFFLVYIASDLCVYVSSRGKTQTDEDKGSSCSRTTQGLVSKIGMKAAA
;
A
#
# COMPACT_ATOMS: atom_id res chain seq x y z
N MET A 1 -7.48 30.69 -16.88
CA MET A 1 -6.39 29.99 -16.14
C MET A 1 -5.31 30.91 -15.55
N ARG A 2 -4.37 31.49 -16.30
CA ARG A 2 -3.23 32.30 -15.75
C ARG A 2 -3.66 33.47 -14.85
N HIS A 3 -4.78 34.12 -15.19
CA HIS A 3 -5.37 35.20 -14.39
C HIS A 3 -5.78 34.71 -12.99
N CYS A 4 -6.55 33.61 -12.92
CA CYS A 4 -7.00 33.00 -11.66
C CYS A 4 -5.81 32.52 -10.80
N VAL A 5 -4.77 31.94 -11.41
CA VAL A 5 -3.55 31.51 -10.71
C VAL A 5 -2.86 32.71 -10.05
N ARG A 6 -2.71 33.83 -10.79
CA ARG A 6 -2.12 35.07 -10.26
C ARG A 6 -2.91 35.64 -9.07
N ILE A 7 -4.24 35.66 -9.18
CA ILE A 7 -5.12 36.13 -8.10
C ILE A 7 -5.02 35.21 -6.89
N LEU A 8 -5.11 33.89 -7.09
CA LEU A 8 -5.06 32.91 -6.00
C LEU A 8 -3.71 32.89 -5.27
N GLY A 9 -2.62 33.25 -5.97
CA GLY A 9 -1.29 33.41 -5.38
C GLY A 9 -1.15 34.64 -4.48
N ASN A 10 -1.86 35.73 -4.76
CA ASN A 10 -1.88 36.94 -3.90
C ASN A 10 -3.29 37.49 -3.73
N PHE A 11 -4.15 36.68 -3.10
CA PHE A 11 -5.58 36.94 -3.01
C PHE A 11 -5.89 38.26 -2.27
N LYS A 12 -5.15 38.57 -1.20
CA LYS A 12 -5.36 39.80 -0.41
C LYS A 12 -5.23 41.09 -1.23
N ARG A 13 -4.42 41.09 -2.30
CA ARG A 13 -4.13 42.28 -3.09
C ARG A 13 -4.85 42.32 -4.44
N LEU A 14 -5.19 41.15 -4.99
CA LEU A 14 -5.65 41.02 -6.38
C LEU A 14 -7.08 40.48 -6.50
N ALA A 15 -7.76 40.17 -5.39
CA ALA A 15 -9.14 39.72 -5.43
C ALA A 15 -10.07 40.87 -5.84
N GLU A 16 -11.02 40.57 -6.73
CA GLU A 16 -12.10 41.49 -7.06
C GLU A 16 -13.08 41.59 -5.88
N GLU A 17 -13.62 42.79 -5.66
CA GLU A 17 -14.62 43.01 -4.61
C GLU A 17 -15.87 42.15 -4.87
N GLY A 18 -16.35 41.45 -3.83
CA GLY A 18 -17.53 40.59 -3.91
C GLY A 18 -17.26 39.15 -4.38
N ARG A 19 -16.06 38.82 -4.88
CA ARG A 19 -15.73 37.47 -5.36
C ARG A 19 -14.97 36.64 -4.34
N SER A 20 -15.53 35.49 -3.95
CA SER A 20 -14.88 34.62 -2.95
C SER A 20 -13.69 33.85 -3.52
N ARG A 21 -12.75 33.44 -2.65
CA ARG A 21 -11.63 32.56 -3.05
C ARG A 21 -12.12 31.24 -3.65
N SER A 22 -13.22 30.70 -3.12
CA SER A 22 -13.83 29.46 -3.59
C SER A 22 -14.31 29.57 -5.04
N GLU A 23 -14.86 30.70 -5.45
CA GLU A 23 -15.28 30.94 -6.84
C GLU A 23 -14.10 30.97 -7.82
N TYR A 24 -12.97 31.58 -7.44
CA TYR A 24 -11.77 31.53 -8.28
C TYR A 24 -11.18 30.13 -8.37
N VAL A 25 -11.24 29.35 -7.28
CA VAL A 25 -10.80 27.95 -7.29
C VAL A 25 -11.70 27.10 -8.17
N ALA A 26 -13.03 27.22 -8.04
CA ALA A 26 -13.99 26.49 -8.87
C ALA A 26 -13.80 26.83 -10.36
N GLN A 27 -13.64 28.12 -10.69
CA GLN A 27 -13.33 28.54 -12.07
C GLN A 27 -12.02 27.92 -12.56
N LEU A 28 -10.97 27.92 -11.73
CA LEU A 28 -9.68 27.35 -12.13
C LEU A 28 -9.76 25.85 -12.36
N ILE A 29 -10.50 25.12 -11.53
CA ILE A 29 -10.72 23.67 -11.70
C ILE A 29 -11.50 23.41 -12.99
N SER A 30 -12.54 24.19 -13.27
CA SER A 30 -13.31 24.08 -14.52
C SER A 30 -12.45 24.39 -15.75
N ASP A 31 -11.62 25.44 -15.69
CA ASP A 31 -10.64 25.76 -16.74
C ASP A 31 -9.66 24.61 -16.98
N ILE A 32 -9.13 23.98 -15.92
CA ILE A 32 -8.21 22.84 -16.00
C ILE A 32 -8.91 21.62 -16.62
N ALA A 33 -10.12 21.32 -16.16
CA ALA A 33 -10.93 20.22 -16.66
C ALA A 33 -11.19 20.37 -18.17
N SER A 34 -11.60 21.56 -18.60
CA SER A 34 -11.87 21.86 -20.01
C SER A 34 -10.59 21.85 -20.86
N TYR A 35 -9.51 22.48 -20.40
CA TYR A 35 -8.29 22.64 -21.19
C TYR A 35 -7.50 21.33 -21.35
N TYR A 36 -7.36 20.55 -20.27
CA TYR A 36 -6.58 19.31 -20.28
C TYR A 36 -7.42 18.03 -20.47
N GLY A 37 -8.75 18.17 -20.55
CA GLY A 37 -9.68 17.06 -20.77
C GLY A 37 -9.85 16.15 -19.55
N TYR A 38 -9.83 16.71 -18.34
CA TYR A 38 -10.11 15.96 -17.11
C TYR A 38 -11.59 16.01 -16.77
N ASN A 39 -12.11 14.96 -16.14
CA ASN A 39 -13.38 15.09 -15.42
C ASN A 39 -13.22 16.02 -14.21
N GLU A 40 -14.29 16.73 -13.84
CA GLU A 40 -14.23 17.75 -12.77
C GLU A 40 -13.80 17.13 -11.43
N PHE A 41 -14.31 15.94 -11.13
CA PHE A 41 -13.98 15.20 -9.91
C PHE A 41 -12.46 14.96 -9.76
N LEU A 42 -11.81 14.45 -10.80
CA LEU A 42 -10.38 14.13 -10.75
C LEU A 42 -9.55 15.41 -10.78
N ALA A 43 -9.96 16.42 -11.57
CA ALA A 43 -9.30 17.72 -11.59
C ALA A 43 -9.29 18.35 -10.19
N GLU A 44 -10.44 18.39 -9.51
CA GLU A 44 -10.56 18.89 -8.14
C GLU A 44 -9.68 18.07 -7.17
N LYS A 45 -9.77 16.74 -7.24
CA LYS A 45 -9.03 15.84 -6.34
C LYS A 45 -7.52 16.00 -6.47
N LEU A 46 -7.00 16.15 -7.68
CA LEU A 46 -5.57 16.34 -7.96
C LEU A 46 -5.12 17.76 -7.63
N PHE A 47 -5.94 18.78 -7.93
CA PHE A 47 -5.66 20.17 -7.62
C PHE A 47 -5.42 20.37 -6.12
N HIS A 48 -6.20 19.69 -5.27
CA HIS A 48 -6.08 19.81 -3.83
C HIS A 48 -4.88 19.10 -3.19
N LEU A 49 -4.08 18.36 -3.96
CA LEU A 49 -2.84 17.74 -3.45
C LEU A 49 -1.70 18.76 -3.28
N PHE A 50 -1.77 19.88 -4.00
CA PHE A 50 -0.65 20.80 -4.14
C PHE A 50 -1.06 22.25 -3.86
N SER A 51 -0.04 23.12 -3.78
CA SER A 51 -0.28 24.56 -3.89
C SER A 51 -0.78 24.90 -5.30
N VAL A 52 -1.44 26.06 -5.47
CA VAL A 52 -2.03 26.44 -6.77
C VAL A 52 -0.98 26.48 -7.89
N ALA A 53 0.21 27.01 -7.62
CA ALA A 53 1.29 27.07 -8.61
C ALA A 53 1.77 25.67 -8.99
N GLU A 54 2.01 24.83 -7.98
CA GLU A 54 2.50 23.47 -8.18
C GLU A 54 1.45 22.55 -8.84
N ALA A 55 0.16 22.76 -8.58
CA ALA A 55 -0.90 22.02 -9.22
C ALA A 55 -0.85 22.22 -10.74
N ILE A 56 -0.62 23.44 -11.22
CA ILE A 56 -0.48 23.73 -12.65
C ILE A 56 0.74 23.01 -13.24
N GLU A 57 1.90 23.08 -12.58
CA GLU A 57 3.10 22.33 -13.01
C GLU A 57 2.83 20.83 -13.11
N PHE A 58 2.07 20.27 -12.16
CA PHE A 58 1.67 18.86 -12.18
C PHE A 58 0.79 18.53 -13.40
N PHE A 59 -0.23 19.34 -13.70
CA PHE A 59 -1.09 19.14 -14.87
C PHE A 59 -0.31 19.30 -16.19
N GLU A 60 0.52 20.34 -16.30
CA GLU A 60 1.37 20.57 -17.47
C GLU A 60 2.35 19.42 -17.69
N ALA A 61 2.99 18.94 -16.62
CA ALA A 61 3.90 17.82 -16.72
C ALA A 61 3.19 16.58 -17.28
N ASN A 62 1.96 16.29 -16.87
CA ASN A 62 1.21 15.11 -17.33
C ASN A 62 0.90 15.11 -18.83
N GLU A 63 0.93 16.26 -19.52
CA GLU A 63 0.77 16.31 -20.98
C GLU A 63 2.07 16.03 -21.74
N VAL A 64 3.22 16.14 -21.06
CA VAL A 64 4.52 15.84 -21.66
C VAL A 64 4.77 14.34 -21.60
N SER A 65 5.06 13.75 -22.76
CA SER A 65 5.45 12.34 -22.84
C SER A 65 6.76 12.09 -22.10
N ARG A 66 6.81 11.00 -21.33
CA ARG A 66 8.00 10.66 -20.55
C ARG A 66 9.03 9.94 -21.40
N PRO A 67 10.33 10.15 -21.12
CA PRO A 67 11.40 9.42 -21.80
C PRO A 67 11.21 7.92 -21.67
N VAL A 68 11.53 7.19 -22.73
CA VAL A 68 11.47 5.73 -22.69
C VAL A 68 12.65 5.21 -21.87
N THR A 69 12.36 4.32 -20.93
CA THR A 69 13.35 3.74 -20.03
C THR A 69 13.39 2.24 -20.19
N ILE A 70 14.60 1.69 -20.11
CA ILE A 70 14.87 0.25 -20.19
C ILE A 70 15.61 -0.21 -18.95
N ARG A 71 15.31 -1.44 -18.53
CA ARG A 71 16.03 -2.13 -17.47
C ARG A 71 16.91 -3.21 -18.07
N THR A 72 18.21 -3.10 -17.82
CA THR A 72 19.17 -4.16 -18.15
C THR A 72 18.84 -5.44 -17.37
N ASN A 73 18.92 -6.60 -18.02
CA ASN A 73 18.85 -7.90 -17.36
C ASN A 73 20.23 -8.39 -16.95
N THR A 74 20.56 -8.22 -15.67
CA THR A 74 21.86 -8.63 -15.10
C THR A 74 22.09 -10.13 -15.12
N LEU A 75 21.05 -10.96 -15.32
CA LEU A 75 21.20 -12.41 -15.49
C LEU A 75 21.84 -12.79 -16.83
N LYS A 76 21.70 -11.95 -17.86
CA LYS A 76 22.12 -12.26 -19.23
C LYS A 76 23.24 -11.37 -19.76
N THR A 77 23.35 -10.14 -19.27
CA THR A 77 24.35 -9.19 -19.78
C THR A 77 24.68 -8.15 -18.73
N ARG A 78 25.86 -7.53 -18.85
CA ARG A 78 26.23 -6.35 -18.06
C ARG A 78 25.68 -5.09 -18.73
N ARG A 79 25.40 -4.06 -17.94
CA ARG A 79 24.89 -2.78 -18.45
C ARG A 79 25.82 -2.17 -19.51
N ARG A 80 27.13 -2.23 -19.31
CA ARG A 80 28.13 -1.68 -20.25
C ARG A 80 28.05 -2.36 -21.62
N ASP A 81 27.99 -3.68 -21.64
CA ASP A 81 27.93 -4.48 -22.88
C ASP A 81 26.62 -4.22 -23.63
N LEU A 82 25.50 -4.09 -22.91
CA LEU A 82 24.21 -3.73 -23.50
C LEU A 82 24.23 -2.33 -24.12
N VAL A 83 24.81 -1.35 -23.42
CA VAL A 83 24.95 0.04 -23.91
C VAL A 83 25.72 0.04 -25.22
N GLN A 84 26.86 -0.65 -25.29
CA GLN A 84 27.67 -0.73 -26.50
C GLN A 84 26.90 -1.39 -27.66
N ALA A 85 26.17 -2.48 -27.39
CA ALA A 85 25.36 -3.15 -28.41
C ALA A 85 24.25 -2.26 -28.99
N LEU A 86 23.61 -1.43 -28.15
CA LEU A 86 22.55 -0.53 -28.57
C LEU A 86 23.09 0.71 -29.29
N ILE A 87 24.22 1.27 -28.85
CA ILE A 87 24.89 2.38 -29.54
C ILE A 87 25.31 1.98 -30.96
N ASN A 88 25.84 0.77 -31.14
CA ASN A 88 26.20 0.24 -32.46
C ASN A 88 25.01 0.12 -33.43
N ARG A 89 23.77 0.14 -32.91
CA ARG A 89 22.53 0.13 -33.70
C ARG A 89 21.93 1.53 -33.91
N GLY A 90 22.59 2.58 -33.43
CA GLY A 90 22.10 3.96 -33.53
C GLY A 90 21.08 4.33 -32.45
N VAL A 91 21.11 3.69 -31.28
CA VAL A 91 20.30 4.10 -30.13
C VAL A 91 21.10 5.07 -29.26
N ASN A 92 20.55 6.26 -29.01
CA ASN A 92 21.11 7.23 -28.08
C ASN A 92 20.53 7.00 -26.68
N LEU A 93 21.38 6.64 -25.73
CA LEU A 93 20.96 6.28 -24.38
C LEU A 93 21.97 6.67 -23.31
N GLU A 94 21.46 7.07 -22.14
CA GLU A 94 22.26 7.43 -20.98
C GLU A 94 21.76 6.72 -19.71
N PRO A 95 22.59 6.59 -18.67
CA PRO A 95 22.13 6.12 -17.37
C PRO A 95 21.09 7.10 -16.77
N ILE A 96 19.99 6.60 -16.21
CA ILE A 96 18.90 7.43 -15.65
C ILE A 96 19.41 8.30 -14.48
N GLY A 97 20.32 7.76 -13.68
CA GLY A 97 20.88 8.45 -12.53
C GLY A 97 21.72 7.53 -11.67
N LYS A 98 22.44 8.10 -10.70
CA LYS A 98 23.34 7.35 -9.80
C LYS A 98 22.62 6.38 -8.85
N TRP A 99 21.30 6.51 -8.71
CA TRP A 99 20.48 5.68 -7.83
C TRP A 99 20.16 4.30 -8.41
N THR A 100 20.44 4.05 -9.70
CA THR A 100 20.24 2.74 -10.33
C THR A 100 21.44 2.30 -11.15
N ASN A 101 21.84 1.05 -10.97
CA ASN A 101 22.94 0.44 -11.71
C ASN A 101 22.50 -0.27 -13.00
N VAL A 102 21.19 -0.38 -13.26
CA VAL A 102 20.61 -1.16 -14.37
C VAL A 102 19.74 -0.34 -15.33
N GLY A 103 19.26 0.82 -14.89
CA GLY A 103 18.37 1.67 -15.66
C GLY A 103 19.09 2.51 -16.72
N LEU A 104 18.54 2.53 -17.93
CA LEU A 104 18.98 3.37 -19.03
C LEU A 104 17.78 4.14 -19.59
N GLN A 105 18.00 5.41 -19.90
CA GLN A 105 17.05 6.28 -20.58
C GLN A 105 17.42 6.33 -22.06
N VAL A 106 16.43 6.12 -22.92
CA VAL A 106 16.56 6.23 -24.37
C VAL A 106 16.03 7.60 -24.78
N PHE A 107 16.87 8.40 -25.42
CA PHE A 107 16.49 9.72 -25.95
C PHE A 107 15.99 9.61 -27.38
N GLU A 108 16.70 8.85 -28.20
CA GLU A 108 16.42 8.70 -29.62
C GLU A 108 16.82 7.30 -30.07
N SER A 109 16.07 6.74 -31.00
CA SER A 109 16.33 5.42 -31.56
C SER A 109 15.81 5.34 -32.98
N THR A 110 16.69 5.03 -33.92
CA THR A 110 16.32 4.73 -35.31
C THR A 110 15.62 3.37 -35.45
N VAL A 111 15.87 2.46 -34.49
CA VAL A 111 15.32 1.11 -34.45
C VAL A 111 14.23 1.01 -33.39
N PRO A 112 13.12 0.27 -33.62
CA PRO A 112 12.14 -0.01 -32.59
C PRO A 112 12.75 -0.82 -31.43
N ILE A 113 12.94 -0.19 -30.28
CA ILE A 113 13.49 -0.80 -29.06
C ILE A 113 12.72 -2.05 -28.62
N GLY A 114 11.41 -2.12 -28.85
CA GLY A 114 10.59 -3.31 -28.55
C GLY A 114 10.81 -4.51 -29.47
N ALA A 115 11.59 -4.38 -30.54
CA ALA A 115 11.80 -5.43 -31.55
C ALA A 115 13.29 -5.72 -31.83
N THR A 116 14.20 -5.15 -31.04
CA THR A 116 15.63 -5.44 -31.18
C THR A 116 15.96 -6.90 -30.84
N PRO A 117 16.98 -7.51 -31.46
CA PRO A 117 17.44 -8.84 -31.08
C PRO A 117 17.81 -8.96 -29.60
N GLU A 118 18.36 -7.90 -29.01
CA GLU A 118 18.70 -7.83 -27.58
C GLU A 118 17.44 -7.87 -26.70
N TYR A 119 16.34 -7.22 -27.11
CA TYR A 119 15.06 -7.31 -26.43
C TYR A 119 14.47 -8.72 -26.53
N LEU A 120 14.45 -9.30 -27.73
CA LEU A 120 13.93 -10.66 -27.97
C LEU A 120 14.74 -11.72 -27.20
N ALA A 121 16.06 -11.55 -27.12
CA ALA A 121 16.96 -12.37 -26.32
C ALA A 121 16.78 -12.17 -24.80
N GLY A 122 15.96 -11.21 -24.37
CA GLY A 122 15.71 -10.90 -22.95
C GLY A 122 16.89 -10.24 -22.24
N ARG A 123 17.77 -9.54 -22.98
CA ARG A 123 18.89 -8.78 -22.39
C ARG A 123 18.42 -7.52 -21.67
N TYR A 124 17.22 -7.03 -21.99
CA TYR A 124 16.57 -5.94 -21.29
C TYR A 124 15.05 -6.00 -21.38
N MET A 125 14.40 -5.19 -20.55
CA MET A 125 12.95 -5.01 -20.53
C MET A 125 12.59 -3.53 -20.60
N LEU A 126 11.59 -3.18 -21.41
CA LEU A 126 10.98 -1.85 -21.41
C LEU A 126 10.19 -1.68 -20.12
N GLN A 127 10.58 -0.72 -19.29
CA GLN A 127 9.98 -0.54 -17.97
C GLN A 127 10.23 0.89 -17.50
N ALA A 128 9.20 1.50 -16.92
CA ALA A 128 9.27 2.83 -16.33
C ALA A 128 10.32 2.89 -15.21
N ALA A 129 11.06 4.00 -15.13
CA ALA A 129 12.01 4.28 -14.05
C ALA A 129 11.38 4.12 -12.65
N SER A 130 10.14 4.62 -12.47
CA SER A 130 9.38 4.52 -11.21
C SER A 130 9.16 3.07 -10.76
N SER A 131 9.04 2.14 -11.70
CA SER A 131 8.82 0.72 -11.39
C SER A 131 10.06 -0.01 -10.90
N PHE A 132 11.25 0.62 -10.89
CA PHE A 132 12.45 0.06 -10.28
C PHE A 132 12.45 0.24 -8.75
N LEU A 133 11.85 1.33 -8.29
CA LEU A 133 11.93 1.81 -6.91
C LEU A 133 11.38 0.80 -5.89
N PRO A 134 10.24 0.12 -6.10
CA PRO A 134 9.76 -0.89 -5.15
C PRO A 134 10.73 -2.05 -4.94
N VAL A 135 11.36 -2.51 -6.02
CA VAL A 135 12.27 -3.67 -5.96
C VAL A 135 13.60 -3.27 -5.33
N ILE A 136 14.09 -2.04 -5.62
CA ILE A 136 15.25 -1.48 -4.94
C ILE A 136 14.98 -1.35 -3.44
N ALA A 137 13.81 -0.84 -3.05
CA ALA A 137 13.43 -0.73 -1.65
C ALA A 137 13.27 -2.11 -0.97
N LEU A 138 12.78 -3.10 -1.70
CA LEU A 138 12.60 -4.47 -1.20
C LEU A 138 13.94 -5.13 -0.87
N ASP A 139 14.98 -4.84 -1.66
CA ASP A 139 16.34 -5.33 -1.49
C ASP A 139 16.44 -6.86 -1.30
N PRO A 140 15.94 -7.65 -2.27
CA PRO A 140 15.89 -9.12 -2.18
C PRO A 140 17.29 -9.74 -2.14
N GLN A 141 17.52 -10.72 -1.24
CA GLN A 141 18.82 -11.38 -1.06
C GLN A 141 18.82 -12.81 -1.61
N PRO A 142 19.96 -13.30 -2.15
CA PRO A 142 20.07 -14.66 -2.66
C PRO A 142 19.56 -15.71 -1.68
N ASN A 143 18.93 -16.76 -2.21
CA ASN A 143 18.31 -17.89 -1.47
C ASN A 143 17.05 -17.56 -0.64
N GLU A 144 16.50 -16.34 -0.73
CA GLU A 144 15.22 -16.00 -0.09
C GLU A 144 13.99 -16.51 -0.87
N ARG A 145 12.87 -16.67 -0.16
CA ARG A 145 11.54 -16.90 -0.72
C ARG A 145 10.77 -15.60 -0.77
N ILE A 146 10.40 -15.16 -1.96
CA ILE A 146 9.77 -13.86 -2.21
C ILE A 146 8.41 -14.05 -2.85
N LEU A 147 7.42 -13.29 -2.39
CA LEU A 147 6.10 -13.22 -3.00
C LEU A 147 5.90 -11.86 -3.68
N ASP A 148 5.50 -11.90 -4.94
CA ASP A 148 4.96 -10.76 -5.68
C ASP A 148 3.46 -10.98 -5.86
N MET A 149 2.64 -10.26 -5.09
CA MET A 149 1.21 -10.54 -4.95
C MET A 149 0.36 -10.14 -6.16
N ALA A 150 0.84 -9.16 -6.93
CA ALA A 150 0.15 -8.54 -8.07
C ALA A 150 1.18 -8.29 -9.18
N SER A 151 1.64 -9.38 -9.77
CA SER A 151 2.90 -9.45 -10.50
C SER A 151 2.78 -9.03 -11.97
N ALA A 152 1.64 -9.23 -12.63
CA ALA A 152 1.59 -9.03 -14.08
C ALA A 152 1.73 -7.54 -14.43
N PRO A 153 2.48 -7.18 -15.49
CA PRO A 153 3.02 -8.05 -16.56
C PRO A 153 4.39 -8.72 -16.27
N GLY A 154 4.93 -8.64 -15.05
CA GLY A 154 6.15 -9.33 -14.63
C GLY A 154 7.43 -8.50 -14.64
N GLY A 155 7.32 -7.19 -14.86
CA GLY A 155 8.49 -6.29 -14.84
C GLY A 155 9.21 -6.32 -13.49
N LYS A 156 8.48 -6.17 -12.38
CA LYS A 156 9.06 -6.18 -11.04
C LYS A 156 9.56 -7.57 -10.63
N THR A 157 8.78 -8.60 -10.92
CA THR A 157 9.14 -10.01 -10.66
C THR A 157 10.46 -10.42 -11.33
N THR A 158 10.65 -10.08 -12.60
CA THR A 158 11.90 -10.39 -13.31
C THR A 158 13.09 -9.60 -12.75
N HIS A 159 12.85 -8.42 -12.17
CA HIS A 159 13.88 -7.66 -11.47
C HIS A 159 14.28 -8.35 -10.16
N ILE A 160 13.30 -8.82 -9.38
CA ILE A 160 13.52 -9.60 -8.16
C ILE A 160 14.35 -10.86 -8.50
N ALA A 161 13.93 -11.64 -9.49
CA ALA A 161 14.65 -12.84 -9.91
C ALA A 161 16.09 -12.56 -10.34
N ALA A 162 16.34 -11.41 -10.97
CA ALA A 162 17.68 -10.99 -11.36
C ALA A 162 18.58 -10.62 -10.18
N LEU A 163 18.03 -9.96 -9.16
CA LEU A 163 18.75 -9.65 -7.91
C LEU A 163 19.02 -10.91 -7.07
N LEU A 164 18.10 -11.88 -7.08
CA LEU A 164 18.30 -13.20 -6.50
C LEU A 164 19.31 -14.06 -7.27
N GLN A 165 19.78 -13.64 -8.44
CA GLN A 165 20.69 -14.40 -9.30
C GLN A 165 20.17 -15.82 -9.62
N ASN A 166 18.85 -15.96 -9.85
CA ASN A 166 18.18 -17.25 -10.04
C ASN A 166 18.30 -18.24 -8.86
N THR A 167 18.66 -17.78 -7.66
CA THR A 167 18.65 -18.58 -6.42
C THR A 167 17.36 -18.35 -5.63
N GLY A 168 17.07 -19.17 -4.62
CA GLY A 168 15.82 -19.05 -3.85
C GLY A 168 14.57 -19.29 -4.72
N HIS A 169 13.44 -18.70 -4.36
CA HIS A 169 12.17 -18.84 -5.10
C HIS A 169 11.37 -17.54 -5.12
N VAL A 170 10.83 -17.17 -6.27
CA VAL A 170 9.90 -16.05 -6.46
C VAL A 170 8.53 -16.58 -6.85
N PHE A 171 7.53 -16.31 -6.02
CA PHE A 171 6.14 -16.63 -6.29
C PHE A 171 5.48 -15.40 -6.90
N ALA A 172 5.05 -15.53 -8.15
CA ALA A 172 4.51 -14.46 -8.96
C ALA A 172 3.02 -14.67 -9.17
N ASN A 173 2.21 -13.96 -8.37
CA ASN A 173 0.76 -14.11 -8.36
C ASN A 173 0.08 -12.97 -9.12
N ASP A 174 -0.96 -13.27 -9.89
CA ASP A 174 -1.89 -12.27 -10.42
C ASP A 174 -3.31 -12.85 -10.45
N ALA A 175 -4.31 -12.10 -10.00
CA ALA A 175 -5.69 -12.57 -9.98
C ALA A 175 -6.25 -12.78 -11.41
N ASN A 176 -5.70 -12.08 -12.42
CA ASN A 176 -6.18 -12.17 -13.79
C ASN A 176 -5.39 -13.22 -14.59
N LYS A 177 -6.03 -14.38 -14.81
CA LYS A 177 -5.48 -15.51 -15.57
C LYS A 177 -5.08 -15.18 -17.02
N ALA A 178 -5.65 -14.15 -17.64
CA ALA A 178 -5.21 -13.73 -18.97
C ALA A 178 -3.84 -13.02 -18.91
N ARG A 179 -3.62 -12.21 -17.87
CA ARG A 179 -2.38 -11.44 -17.68
C ARG A 179 -1.21 -12.32 -17.21
N THR A 180 -1.48 -13.46 -16.58
CA THR A 180 -0.43 -14.42 -16.20
C THR A 180 0.31 -15.02 -17.41
N LYS A 181 -0.33 -15.06 -18.60
CA LYS A 181 0.34 -15.48 -19.84
C LYS A 181 1.50 -14.54 -20.19
N SER A 182 1.29 -13.23 -20.12
CA SER A 182 2.33 -12.23 -20.37
C SER A 182 3.44 -12.29 -19.32
N LEU A 183 3.07 -12.53 -18.06
CA LEU A 183 4.03 -12.74 -16.97
C LEU A 183 4.91 -13.97 -17.23
N ALA A 184 4.33 -15.11 -17.57
CA ALA A 184 5.08 -16.33 -17.87
C ALA A 184 5.98 -16.16 -19.10
N ALA A 185 5.48 -15.51 -20.16
CA ALA A 185 6.28 -15.21 -21.35
C ALA A 185 7.47 -14.30 -21.03
N ASN A 186 7.28 -13.26 -20.22
CA ASN A 186 8.37 -12.39 -19.79
C ASN A 186 9.36 -13.09 -18.88
N ALA A 187 8.91 -13.91 -17.92
CA ALA A 187 9.80 -14.69 -17.05
C ALA A 187 10.69 -15.63 -17.87
N HIS A 188 10.10 -16.35 -18.84
CA HIS A 188 10.85 -17.24 -19.73
C HIS A 188 11.83 -16.47 -20.63
N ARG A 189 11.35 -15.40 -21.29
CA ARG A 189 12.20 -14.55 -22.15
C ARG A 189 13.39 -13.97 -21.39
N MET A 190 13.17 -13.53 -20.15
CA MET A 190 14.22 -12.96 -19.30
C MET A 190 15.14 -14.02 -18.67
N GLY A 191 14.85 -15.32 -18.85
CA GLY A 191 15.67 -16.41 -18.32
C GLY A 191 15.57 -16.58 -16.81
N CYS A 192 14.43 -16.20 -16.22
CA CYS A 192 14.15 -16.40 -14.81
C CYS A 192 13.80 -17.88 -14.57
N LYS A 193 14.64 -18.59 -13.80
CA LYS A 193 14.48 -20.03 -13.53
C LYS A 193 13.81 -20.34 -12.20
N ASN A 194 13.83 -19.38 -11.28
CA ASN A 194 13.34 -19.50 -9.92
C ASN A 194 11.94 -18.86 -9.73
N VAL A 195 11.17 -18.66 -10.80
CA VAL A 195 9.86 -18.00 -10.76
C VAL A 195 8.74 -19.03 -10.92
N THR A 196 7.82 -19.09 -9.95
CA THR A 196 6.58 -19.86 -10.04
C THR A 196 5.42 -18.91 -10.26
N VAL A 197 4.76 -19.03 -11.42
CA VAL A 197 3.60 -18.21 -11.76
C VAL A 197 2.32 -18.87 -11.24
N CYS A 198 1.52 -18.13 -10.49
CA CYS A 198 0.25 -18.60 -9.94
C CYS A 198 -0.87 -17.57 -10.18
N SER A 199 -2.12 -18.03 -10.06
CA SER A 199 -3.32 -17.23 -10.33
C SER A 199 -4.33 -17.41 -9.21
N TYR A 200 -4.14 -16.66 -8.13
CA TYR A 200 -5.02 -16.63 -6.96
C TYR A 200 -5.45 -15.20 -6.61
N ASP A 201 -6.56 -15.09 -5.89
CA ASP A 201 -6.91 -13.84 -5.22
C ASP A 201 -5.87 -13.54 -4.12
N GLY A 202 -5.22 -12.38 -4.21
CA GLY A 202 -4.21 -11.96 -3.22
C GLY A 202 -4.75 -11.89 -1.79
N ARG A 203 -6.07 -11.74 -1.62
CA ARG A 203 -6.72 -11.73 -0.30
C ARG A 203 -6.72 -13.10 0.39
N GLU A 204 -6.69 -14.17 -0.40
CA GLU A 204 -6.72 -15.54 0.11
C GLU A 204 -5.34 -16.19 0.12
N PHE A 205 -4.34 -15.55 -0.49
CA PHE A 205 -2.99 -16.07 -0.63
C PHE A 205 -2.36 -16.55 0.68
N PRO A 206 -2.50 -15.86 1.84
CA PRO A 206 -1.93 -16.35 3.11
C PRO A 206 -2.46 -17.72 3.54
N LYS A 207 -3.67 -18.10 3.12
CA LYS A 207 -4.26 -19.43 3.39
C LYS A 207 -3.68 -20.51 2.48
N VAL A 208 -3.28 -20.12 1.27
CA VAL A 208 -2.68 -21.02 0.27
C VAL A 208 -1.23 -21.30 0.65
N MET A 209 -0.46 -20.23 0.89
CA MET A 209 0.95 -20.31 1.20
C MET A 209 1.39 -19.09 2.01
N GLY A 210 2.16 -19.34 3.06
CA GLY A 210 2.84 -18.31 3.85
C GLY A 210 4.32 -18.61 4.02
N GLY A 211 4.97 -17.81 4.85
CA GLY A 211 6.38 -18.02 5.21
C GLY A 211 7.35 -17.43 4.19
N PHE A 212 7.02 -16.27 3.62
CA PHE A 212 7.92 -15.55 2.70
C PHE A 212 8.87 -14.66 3.48
N ASP A 213 10.14 -14.64 3.08
CA ASP A 213 11.14 -13.74 3.68
C ASP A 213 10.80 -12.29 3.33
N ARG A 214 10.34 -12.05 2.10
CA ARG A 214 9.93 -10.72 1.64
C ARG A 214 8.68 -10.79 0.77
N VAL A 215 7.85 -9.76 0.87
CA VAL A 215 6.64 -9.62 0.05
C VAL A 215 6.67 -8.28 -0.68
N LEU A 216 6.38 -8.30 -1.97
CA LEU A 216 6.10 -7.12 -2.78
C LEU A 216 4.60 -7.07 -3.07
N LEU A 217 3.98 -5.96 -2.70
CA LEU A 217 2.61 -5.63 -3.05
C LEU A 217 2.61 -4.36 -3.91
N ASP A 218 2.69 -4.55 -5.23
CA ASP A 218 2.40 -3.50 -6.19
C ASP A 218 0.89 -3.45 -6.43
N ALA A 219 0.19 -2.65 -5.63
CA ALA A 219 -1.24 -2.82 -5.50
C ALA A 219 -2.01 -2.29 -6.71
N PRO A 220 -3.12 -2.94 -7.11
CA PRO A 220 -3.98 -2.43 -8.17
C PRO A 220 -4.50 -1.04 -7.80
N CYS A 221 -4.17 -0.04 -8.62
CA CYS A 221 -4.34 1.38 -8.37
C CYS A 221 -5.22 2.06 -9.42
N SER A 222 -5.67 3.28 -9.11
CA SER A 222 -6.42 4.14 -10.03
C SER A 222 -5.61 4.52 -11.27
N GLY A 223 -4.27 4.52 -11.20
CA GLY A 223 -3.41 4.94 -12.30
C GLY A 223 -3.18 6.45 -12.39
N THR A 224 -3.56 7.22 -11.37
CA THR A 224 -3.45 8.70 -11.39
C THR A 224 -2.02 9.23 -11.49
N GLY A 225 -1.00 8.40 -11.25
CA GLY A 225 0.40 8.77 -11.44
C GLY A 225 0.94 8.52 -12.86
N VAL A 226 0.21 7.77 -13.70
CA VAL A 226 0.64 7.38 -15.05
C VAL A 226 -0.21 8.01 -16.16
N ILE A 227 -0.83 9.16 -15.88
CA ILE A 227 -1.73 9.85 -16.83
C ILE A 227 -1.03 10.21 -18.14
N SER A 228 0.27 10.52 -18.11
CA SER A 228 1.06 10.78 -19.31
C SER A 228 1.24 9.56 -20.22
N LYS A 229 0.94 8.35 -19.73
CA LYS A 229 0.99 7.08 -20.50
C LYS A 229 -0.38 6.60 -20.89
N ASP A 230 -1.35 6.77 -20.00
CA ASP A 230 -2.74 6.39 -20.21
C ASP A 230 -3.66 7.58 -19.93
N SER A 231 -3.98 8.32 -20.99
CA SER A 231 -4.86 9.49 -20.92
C SER A 231 -6.31 9.11 -20.59
N SER A 232 -6.70 7.85 -20.74
CA SER A 232 -8.06 7.39 -20.42
C SER A 232 -8.38 7.55 -18.92
N VAL A 233 -7.35 7.56 -18.07
CA VAL A 233 -7.46 7.81 -16.63
C VAL A 233 -8.08 9.19 -16.33
N LYS A 234 -7.91 10.19 -17.20
CA LYS A 234 -8.45 11.54 -17.01
C LYS A 234 -9.98 11.58 -16.94
N VAL A 235 -10.65 10.64 -17.62
CA VAL A 235 -12.11 10.62 -17.78
C VAL A 235 -12.75 9.43 -17.06
N ASN A 236 -12.08 8.26 -17.07
CA ASN A 236 -12.68 6.98 -16.67
C ASN A 236 -12.70 6.71 -15.16
N LYS A 237 -12.32 7.67 -14.31
CA LYS A 237 -12.22 7.46 -12.86
C LYS A 237 -13.28 8.22 -12.10
N SER A 238 -14.09 7.49 -11.35
CA SER A 238 -15.13 8.01 -10.47
C SER A 238 -14.73 7.88 -8.99
N ASP A 239 -15.40 8.61 -8.11
CA ASP A 239 -15.18 8.49 -6.65
C ASP A 239 -15.42 7.07 -6.13
N ARG A 240 -16.42 6.38 -6.71
CA ARG A 240 -16.71 4.98 -6.41
C ARG A 240 -15.52 4.08 -6.70
N ASP A 241 -14.80 4.31 -7.79
CA ASP A 241 -13.60 3.52 -8.12
C ASP A 241 -12.50 3.72 -7.08
N PHE A 242 -12.26 4.96 -6.63
CA PHE A 242 -11.28 5.23 -5.58
C PHE A 242 -11.65 4.55 -4.26
N MET A 243 -12.93 4.55 -3.88
CA MET A 243 -13.39 3.86 -2.68
C MET A 243 -13.18 2.35 -2.77
N LEU A 244 -13.57 1.73 -3.89
CA LEU A 244 -13.42 0.29 -4.13
C LEU A 244 -11.95 -0.12 -4.15
N LEU A 245 -11.10 0.62 -4.86
CA LEU A 245 -9.67 0.35 -4.97
C LEU A 245 -8.96 0.54 -3.62
N SER A 246 -9.22 1.63 -2.91
CA SER A 246 -8.66 1.86 -1.57
C SER A 246 -9.06 0.75 -0.59
N HIS A 247 -10.32 0.30 -0.66
CA HIS A 247 -10.79 -0.82 0.17
C HIS A 247 -10.10 -2.13 -0.19
N LEU A 248 -9.97 -2.45 -1.48
CA LEU A 248 -9.25 -3.63 -1.95
C LEU A 248 -7.78 -3.60 -1.51
N GLN A 249 -7.10 -2.46 -1.67
CA GLN A 249 -5.70 -2.26 -1.26
C GLN A 249 -5.52 -2.46 0.25
N LYS A 250 -6.46 -1.96 1.07
CA LYS A 250 -6.49 -2.19 2.53
C LYS A 250 -6.64 -3.66 2.90
N GLN A 251 -7.39 -4.45 2.13
CA GLN A 251 -7.47 -5.89 2.34
C GLN A 251 -6.16 -6.58 1.94
N LEU A 252 -5.64 -6.25 0.76
CA LEU A 252 -4.42 -6.84 0.21
C LEU A 252 -3.20 -6.58 1.10
N ILE A 253 -3.03 -5.37 1.65
CA ILE A 253 -1.88 -5.05 2.51
C ILE A 253 -1.90 -5.84 3.82
N LEU A 254 -3.08 -6.12 4.39
CA LEU A 254 -3.18 -6.96 5.59
C LEU A 254 -2.77 -8.41 5.28
N CYS A 255 -3.24 -8.94 4.15
CA CYS A 255 -2.85 -10.27 3.68
C CYS A 255 -1.36 -10.34 3.36
N ALA A 256 -0.80 -9.30 2.75
CA ALA A 256 0.63 -9.19 2.47
C ALA A 256 1.47 -9.27 3.74
N ILE A 257 1.06 -8.56 4.80
CA ILE A 257 1.71 -8.61 6.12
C ILE A 257 1.64 -10.02 6.70
N ASP A 258 0.47 -10.68 6.62
CA ASP A 258 0.28 -12.03 7.17
C ASP A 258 1.05 -13.11 6.38
N SER A 259 1.41 -12.84 5.12
CA SER A 259 2.26 -13.73 4.30
C SER A 259 3.75 -13.66 4.67
N VAL A 260 4.22 -12.57 5.30
CA VAL A 260 5.62 -12.39 5.67
C VAL A 260 5.99 -13.26 6.88
N SER A 261 7.12 -13.96 6.80
CA SER A 261 7.75 -14.64 7.93
C SER A 261 8.56 -13.65 8.77
N PRO A 262 8.19 -13.38 10.03
CA PRO A 262 8.97 -12.52 10.91
C PRO A 262 10.25 -13.20 11.45
N GLU A 263 10.42 -14.50 11.18
CA GLU A 263 11.55 -15.30 11.68
C GLU A 263 12.74 -15.33 10.73
N SER A 264 12.60 -14.75 9.55
CA SER A 264 13.68 -14.65 8.58
C SER A 264 14.82 -13.78 9.13
N LYS A 265 16.05 -14.31 9.12
CA LYS A 265 17.24 -13.60 9.59
C LYS A 265 17.55 -12.37 8.73
N THR A 266 17.38 -12.49 7.42
CA THR A 266 17.65 -11.43 6.43
C THR A 266 16.38 -10.71 5.98
N GLY A 267 15.22 -11.36 6.10
CA GLY A 267 13.92 -10.88 5.62
C GLY A 267 13.04 -10.24 6.70
N GLY A 268 11.74 -10.51 6.62
CA GLY A 268 10.70 -9.86 7.42
C GLY A 268 10.25 -8.51 6.83
N TYR A 269 10.35 -8.32 5.52
CA TYR A 269 10.01 -7.05 4.87
C TYR A 269 8.83 -7.16 3.93
N LEU A 270 7.99 -6.13 3.96
CA LEU A 270 6.94 -5.90 2.97
C LEU A 270 7.19 -4.56 2.30
N VAL A 271 7.20 -4.52 0.97
CA VAL A 271 7.12 -3.26 0.23
C VAL A 271 5.74 -3.14 -0.39
N TYR A 272 5.07 -2.04 -0.04
CA TYR A 272 3.83 -1.60 -0.66
C TYR A 272 4.13 -0.49 -1.65
N SER A 273 3.59 -0.59 -2.86
CA SER A 273 3.70 0.47 -3.86
C SER A 273 2.44 0.65 -4.66
N THR A 274 2.26 1.86 -5.19
CA THR A 274 1.18 2.18 -6.13
C THR A 274 1.67 3.13 -7.22
N CYS A 275 0.97 3.07 -8.35
CA CYS A 275 1.03 4.01 -9.46
C CYS A 275 0.09 5.23 -9.29
N SER A 276 -0.23 5.60 -8.05
CA SER A 276 -1.20 6.65 -7.71
C SER A 276 -0.53 7.78 -6.95
N VAL A 277 -0.98 9.01 -7.16
CA VAL A 277 -0.55 10.19 -6.39
C VAL A 277 -1.50 10.52 -5.24
N THR A 278 -2.65 9.84 -5.17
CA THR A 278 -3.71 10.19 -4.22
C THR A 278 -3.44 9.66 -2.80
N VAL A 279 -3.85 10.43 -1.80
CA VAL A 279 -3.68 10.08 -0.38
C VAL A 279 -4.55 8.88 0.04
N ASP A 280 -5.70 8.70 -0.60
CA ASP A 280 -6.65 7.63 -0.26
C ASP A 280 -6.12 6.23 -0.59
N GLU A 281 -5.27 6.12 -1.60
CA GLU A 281 -4.59 4.88 -2.01
C GLU A 281 -3.22 4.74 -1.35
N ASN A 282 -2.62 5.83 -0.87
CA ASN A 282 -1.26 5.81 -0.35
C ASN A 282 -1.23 5.82 1.19
N GLU A 283 -1.09 6.99 1.81
CA GLU A 283 -0.94 7.14 3.27
C GLU A 283 -2.14 6.60 4.03
N ALA A 284 -3.36 6.73 3.48
CA ALA A 284 -4.55 6.21 4.14
C ALA A 284 -4.51 4.68 4.26
N VAL A 285 -3.97 3.97 3.26
CA VAL A 285 -3.80 2.51 3.27
C VAL A 285 -2.67 2.10 4.21
N VAL A 286 -1.54 2.80 4.14
CA VAL A 286 -0.38 2.57 5.02
C VAL A 286 -0.74 2.78 6.50
N ASN A 287 -1.40 3.89 6.82
CA ASN A 287 -1.85 4.21 8.17
C ASN A 287 -2.89 3.21 8.67
N TYR A 288 -3.77 2.73 7.79
CA TYR A 288 -4.71 1.66 8.13
C TYR A 288 -3.98 0.37 8.52
N ALA A 289 -2.96 -0.04 7.77
CA ALA A 289 -2.16 -1.22 8.08
C ALA A 289 -1.44 -1.10 9.43
N LEU A 290 -0.80 0.06 9.71
CA LEU A 290 -0.15 0.35 10.99
C LEU A 290 -1.11 0.27 12.18
N LYS A 291 -2.35 0.75 12.03
CA LYS A 291 -3.37 0.69 13.09
C LYS A 291 -3.90 -0.72 13.32
N LYS A 292 -3.97 -1.55 12.28
CA LYS A 292 -4.57 -2.89 12.35
C LYS A 292 -3.59 -3.98 12.76
N ARG A 293 -2.30 -3.79 12.50
CA ARG A 293 -1.25 -4.75 12.85
C ARG A 293 -0.23 -4.06 13.75
N SER A 294 -0.22 -4.38 15.04
CA SER A 294 0.73 -3.80 16.00
C SER A 294 2.17 -4.30 15.81
N ASN A 295 2.36 -5.41 15.11
CA ASN A 295 3.67 -6.03 14.87
C ASN A 295 4.35 -5.55 13.59
N VAL A 296 3.92 -4.43 13.01
CA VAL A 296 4.56 -3.85 11.82
C VAL A 296 5.03 -2.44 12.10
N LYS A 297 6.21 -2.11 11.58
CA LYS A 297 6.79 -0.77 11.66
C LYS A 297 7.17 -0.30 10.27
N LEU A 298 6.98 0.98 9.98
CA LEU A 298 7.58 1.58 8.80
C LEU A 298 9.08 1.76 9.04
N VAL A 299 9.86 1.42 8.03
CA VAL A 299 11.32 1.62 8.00
C VAL A 299 11.67 2.45 6.79
N ASP A 300 12.88 3.03 6.79
CA ASP A 300 13.34 3.77 5.62
C ASP A 300 13.38 2.89 4.37
N THR A 301 12.92 3.45 3.26
CA THR A 301 12.84 2.76 1.97
C THR A 301 14.23 2.50 1.37
N GLY A 302 15.27 3.21 1.82
CA GLY A 302 16.61 3.16 1.22
C GLY A 302 16.71 3.92 -0.11
N ILE A 303 15.66 4.63 -0.52
CA ILE A 303 15.66 5.48 -1.71
C ILE A 303 16.15 6.87 -1.30
N ALA A 304 17.27 7.31 -1.88
CA ALA A 304 17.95 8.56 -1.51
C ALA A 304 17.22 9.86 -1.94
N PHE A 305 16.10 9.75 -2.66
CA PHE A 305 15.37 10.89 -3.22
C PHE A 305 13.87 10.63 -3.22
N GLY A 306 13.09 11.66 -3.57
CA GLY A 306 11.63 11.63 -3.48
C GLY A 306 11.14 12.48 -2.31
N ARG A 307 9.89 12.94 -2.43
CA ARG A 307 9.24 13.69 -1.35
C ARG A 307 8.75 12.74 -0.26
N GLU A 308 8.73 13.23 0.96
CA GLU A 308 8.19 12.49 2.10
C GLU A 308 6.67 12.32 1.98
N GLY A 309 6.15 11.25 2.58
CA GLY A 309 4.70 11.04 2.70
C GLY A 309 4.02 12.10 3.55
N TYR A 310 2.75 12.36 3.30
CA TYR A 310 2.01 13.34 4.09
C TYR A 310 1.69 12.79 5.48
N THR A 311 2.12 13.50 6.53
CA THR A 311 1.72 13.21 7.92
C THR A 311 0.37 13.83 8.27
N GLN A 312 -0.01 14.91 7.58
CA GLN A 312 -1.30 15.57 7.71
C GLN A 312 -1.85 15.92 6.32
N TYR A 313 -3.13 15.68 6.11
CA TYR A 313 -3.80 16.01 4.85
C TYR A 313 -5.28 16.30 5.07
N ARG A 314 -5.72 17.52 4.76
CA ARG A 314 -7.13 17.98 4.81
C ARG A 314 -7.87 17.53 6.09
N GLY A 315 -7.27 17.80 7.25
CA GLY A 315 -7.83 17.44 8.57
C GLY A 315 -7.61 15.98 9.01
N LYS A 316 -7.10 15.11 8.13
CA LYS A 316 -6.67 13.75 8.51
C LYS A 316 -5.25 13.83 9.05
N THR A 317 -5.03 13.25 10.22
CA THR A 317 -3.69 13.06 10.80
C THR A 317 -3.30 11.60 10.68
N PHE A 318 -2.12 11.34 10.11
CA PHE A 318 -1.54 10.01 9.95
C PHE A 318 -0.45 9.77 10.99
N HIS A 319 -0.03 8.51 11.13
CA HIS A 319 1.07 8.14 12.00
C HIS A 319 2.36 8.87 11.57
N PRO A 320 3.18 9.42 12.50
CA PRO A 320 4.37 10.19 12.14
C PRO A 320 5.37 9.45 11.25
N SER A 321 5.50 8.13 11.42
CA SER A 321 6.41 7.31 10.61
C SER A 321 6.02 7.23 9.12
N VAL A 322 4.84 7.70 8.73
CA VAL A 322 4.44 7.83 7.32
C VAL A 322 5.38 8.77 6.54
N ALA A 323 6.07 9.69 7.22
CA ALA A 323 7.13 10.51 6.62
C ALA A 323 8.27 9.68 6.00
N LEU A 324 8.50 8.45 6.47
CA LEU A 324 9.52 7.52 5.92
C LEU A 324 9.15 6.95 4.54
N THR A 325 7.89 7.13 4.11
CA THR A 325 7.44 6.74 2.78
C THR A 325 7.90 7.76 1.72
N ARG A 326 8.03 7.31 0.47
CA ARG A 326 8.52 8.15 -0.62
C ARG A 326 7.47 8.33 -1.71
N ARG A 327 7.30 9.58 -2.11
CA ARG A 327 6.45 10.05 -3.21
C ARG A 327 7.30 10.56 -4.36
N PHE A 328 6.92 10.15 -5.55
CA PHE A 328 7.50 10.61 -6.80
C PHE A 328 6.42 11.31 -7.60
N TYR A 329 6.80 12.44 -8.18
CA TYR A 329 5.89 13.29 -8.93
C TYR A 329 6.49 13.62 -10.30
N PRO A 330 5.63 13.75 -11.32
CA PRO A 330 6.11 13.99 -12.67
C PRO A 330 6.79 15.34 -12.88
N HIS A 331 6.25 16.42 -12.31
CA HIS A 331 6.82 17.77 -12.41
C HIS A 331 8.14 17.95 -11.64
N VAL A 332 8.36 17.16 -10.59
CA VAL A 332 9.55 17.29 -9.74
C VAL A 332 10.70 16.38 -10.19
N HIS A 333 10.38 15.16 -10.61
CA HIS A 333 11.38 14.11 -10.82
C HIS A 333 11.51 13.65 -12.26
N ASN A 334 10.68 14.18 -13.18
CA ASN A 334 10.60 13.71 -14.56
C ASN A 334 10.39 12.18 -14.67
N MET A 335 9.60 11.62 -13.74
CA MET A 335 9.22 10.21 -13.69
C MET A 335 7.69 10.10 -13.59
N ASP A 336 7.13 8.91 -13.73
CA ASP A 336 5.71 8.73 -13.43
C ASP A 336 5.44 8.96 -11.93
N GLY A 337 4.24 9.43 -11.62
CA GLY A 337 3.75 9.55 -10.26
C GLY A 337 3.69 8.18 -9.58
N PHE A 338 4.32 8.07 -8.41
CA PHE A 338 4.53 6.78 -7.77
C PHE A 338 4.68 6.91 -6.25
N PHE A 339 4.33 5.85 -5.52
CA PHE A 339 4.43 5.80 -4.06
C PHE A 339 5.09 4.50 -3.59
N VAL A 340 5.97 4.60 -2.59
CA VAL A 340 6.66 3.44 -2.00
C VAL A 340 6.65 3.54 -0.48
N ALA A 341 6.22 2.47 0.18
CA ALA A 341 6.30 2.29 1.62
C ALA A 341 6.95 0.93 1.95
N LYS A 342 7.90 0.93 2.89
CA LYS A 342 8.59 -0.28 3.35
C LYS A 342 8.24 -0.55 4.80
N PHE A 343 7.77 -1.76 5.07
CA PHE A 343 7.42 -2.24 6.39
C PHE A 343 8.41 -3.32 6.84
N LYS A 344 8.77 -3.29 8.12
CA LYS A 344 9.35 -4.42 8.83
C LYS A 344 8.24 -5.11 9.61
N VAL A 345 8.08 -6.41 9.37
CA VAL A 345 7.17 -7.28 10.12
C VAL A 345 7.97 -7.95 11.23
N GLU A 346 7.62 -7.62 12.47
CA GLU A 346 8.23 -8.20 13.67
C GLU A 346 7.41 -9.38 14.16
N LYS A 347 8.04 -10.21 15.01
CA LYS A 347 7.32 -11.29 15.69
C LYS A 347 6.20 -10.67 16.52
N ARG A 348 5.00 -11.24 16.42
CA ARG A 348 3.92 -10.86 17.33
C ARG A 348 4.40 -11.18 18.74
N ALA A 349 4.50 -10.18 19.61
CA ALA A 349 4.65 -10.43 21.02
C ALA A 349 3.49 -11.33 21.43
N LYS A 350 3.78 -12.49 22.02
CA LYS A 350 2.75 -13.20 22.78
C LYS A 350 2.29 -12.18 23.81
N VAL A 351 1.04 -11.76 23.73
CA VAL A 351 0.39 -11.17 24.89
C VAL A 351 0.39 -12.32 25.89
N THR A 352 1.40 -12.36 26.77
CA THR A 352 1.26 -13.07 28.02
C THR A 352 0.04 -12.42 28.67
N GLU A 353 -1.03 -13.20 28.83
CA GLU A 353 -2.07 -12.89 29.79
C GLU A 353 -1.41 -12.91 31.18
N ASN A 354 -0.61 -11.89 31.46
CA ASN A 354 -0.18 -11.59 32.80
C ASN A 354 -1.44 -11.05 33.49
N ASN A 355 -2.13 -11.95 34.18
CA ASN A 355 -3.04 -11.69 35.30
C ASN A 355 -3.42 -10.21 35.45
N VAL A 356 -4.29 -9.72 34.55
CA VAL A 356 -5.10 -8.57 34.90
C VAL A 356 -6.13 -9.16 35.87
N GLY A 357 -5.83 -9.01 37.16
CA GLY A 357 -6.57 -9.63 38.24
C GLY A 357 -8.08 -9.50 38.04
N VAL A 358 -8.72 -10.65 37.86
CA VAL A 358 -10.17 -10.82 37.95
C VAL A 358 -10.68 -10.36 39.34
N ASP A 359 -9.78 -10.20 40.31
CA ASP A 359 -10.06 -9.69 41.66
C ASP A 359 -10.25 -8.16 41.74
N ALA A 360 -9.76 -7.37 40.77
CA ALA A 360 -9.91 -5.91 40.79
C ALA A 360 -11.23 -5.43 40.15
N VAL A 361 -11.75 -6.18 39.17
CA VAL A 361 -13.05 -5.87 38.52
C VAL A 361 -14.21 -6.42 39.34
N THR A 362 -14.02 -7.57 40.00
CA THR A 362 -15.08 -8.14 40.85
C THR A 362 -15.31 -7.35 42.15
N SER A 363 -14.28 -6.74 42.74
CA SER A 363 -14.43 -5.88 43.91
C SER A 363 -15.13 -4.56 43.59
N THR A 364 -14.77 -3.91 42.48
CA THR A 364 -15.38 -2.64 42.05
C THR A 364 -16.83 -2.77 41.60
N VAL A 365 -17.21 -3.88 40.98
CA VAL A 365 -18.60 -4.15 40.58
C VAL A 365 -19.46 -4.59 41.78
N ALA A 366 -18.89 -5.32 42.75
CA ALA A 366 -19.59 -5.67 43.99
C ALA A 366 -19.89 -4.45 44.87
N ASP A 367 -18.91 -3.55 45.04
CA ASP A 367 -19.08 -2.30 45.79
C ASP A 367 -20.10 -1.34 45.13
N ALA A 368 -20.15 -1.32 43.78
CA ALA A 368 -21.14 -0.56 43.04
C ALA A 368 -22.55 -1.16 43.19
N ALA A 369 -22.69 -2.49 43.14
CA ALA A 369 -23.96 -3.17 43.30
C ALA A 369 -24.54 -3.04 44.72
N GLU A 370 -23.69 -3.03 45.76
CA GLU A 370 -24.13 -2.84 47.15
C GLU A 370 -24.62 -1.40 47.41
N LYS A 371 -23.97 -0.39 46.80
CA LYS A 371 -24.44 1.00 46.84
C LYS A 371 -25.77 1.19 46.11
N VAL A 372 -25.97 0.57 44.95
CA VAL A 372 -27.23 0.66 44.19
C VAL A 372 -28.38 -0.07 44.92
N LYS A 373 -28.10 -1.17 45.61
CA LYS A 373 -29.08 -1.89 46.46
C LYS A 373 -29.68 -1.03 47.57
N LYS A 374 -28.92 -0.05 48.09
CA LYS A 374 -29.36 0.88 49.15
C LYS A 374 -30.24 2.03 48.66
N VAL A 375 -30.22 2.36 47.37
CA VAL A 375 -30.82 3.60 46.85
C VAL A 375 -32.06 3.35 45.98
N GLU A 376 -32.11 2.30 45.15
CA GLU A 376 -33.16 2.16 44.12
C GLU A 376 -33.87 0.79 44.04
N GLY A 377 -33.63 -0.10 45.01
CA GLY A 377 -34.34 -1.37 45.12
C GLY A 377 -33.85 -2.50 44.19
N TRP A 378 -34.35 -3.72 44.42
CA TRP A 378 -33.79 -4.97 43.89
C TRP A 378 -33.79 -5.12 42.36
N TRP A 379 -34.68 -4.41 41.65
CA TRP A 379 -34.86 -4.57 40.21
C TRP A 379 -33.68 -4.00 39.39
N PHE A 380 -33.11 -2.88 39.83
CA PHE A 380 -31.96 -2.26 39.14
C PHE A 380 -30.65 -3.03 39.33
N ALA A 381 -30.47 -3.67 40.49
CA ALA A 381 -29.32 -4.53 40.75
C ALA A 381 -29.32 -5.78 39.84
N PHE A 382 -30.51 -6.32 39.52
CA PHE A 382 -30.66 -7.43 38.58
C PHE A 382 -30.23 -7.07 37.16
N PHE A 383 -30.56 -5.86 36.70
CA PHE A 383 -30.22 -5.39 35.35
C PHE A 383 -28.71 -5.23 35.15
N LEU A 384 -27.99 -4.74 36.17
CA LEU A 384 -26.54 -4.59 36.14
C LEU A 384 -25.78 -5.92 36.15
N VAL A 385 -26.26 -6.92 36.91
CA VAL A 385 -25.67 -8.27 36.90
C VAL A 385 -25.88 -8.95 35.54
N TYR A 386 -27.04 -8.74 34.91
CA TYR A 386 -27.34 -9.29 33.59
C TYR A 386 -26.41 -8.72 32.49
N ILE A 387 -26.14 -7.41 32.53
CA ILE A 387 -25.18 -6.76 31.61
C ILE A 387 -23.75 -7.27 31.83
N ALA A 388 -23.36 -7.52 33.09
CA ALA A 388 -22.03 -8.05 33.40
C ALA A 388 -21.85 -9.51 32.92
N SER A 389 -22.89 -10.34 33.00
CA SER A 389 -22.86 -11.69 32.42
C SER A 389 -22.76 -11.67 30.90
N ASP A 390 -23.46 -10.77 30.22
CA ASP A 390 -23.38 -10.63 28.75
C ASP A 390 -22.01 -10.14 28.28
N LEU A 391 -21.37 -9.23 29.03
CA LEU A 391 -20.00 -8.79 28.74
C LEU A 391 -18.98 -9.93 28.90
N CYS A 392 -19.16 -10.80 29.90
CA CYS A 392 -18.27 -11.93 30.15
C CYS A 392 -18.40 -13.01 29.06
N VAL A 393 -19.62 -13.28 28.59
CA VAL A 393 -19.89 -14.19 27.47
C VAL A 393 -19.30 -13.63 26.16
N TYR A 394 -19.38 -12.31 25.95
CA TYR A 394 -18.81 -11.66 24.76
C TYR A 394 -17.28 -11.78 24.71
N VAL A 395 -16.58 -11.64 25.85
CA VAL A 395 -15.13 -11.77 25.94
C VAL A 395 -14.66 -13.22 25.71
N SER A 396 -15.39 -14.22 26.22
CA SER A 396 -15.04 -15.63 26.05
C SER A 396 -15.20 -16.14 24.60
N SER A 397 -16.03 -15.47 23.78
CA SER A 397 -16.31 -15.88 22.39
C SER A 397 -15.20 -15.56 21.38
N ARG A 398 -14.20 -14.72 21.73
CA ARG A 398 -13.11 -14.30 20.83
C ARG A 398 -11.82 -15.11 20.93
N GLY A 399 -11.73 -16.08 21.84
CA GLY A 399 -10.63 -17.05 21.90
C GLY A 399 -11.06 -18.40 21.31
N LYS A 400 -10.73 -18.70 20.04
CA LYS A 400 -10.93 -20.05 19.50
C LYS A 400 -9.68 -20.89 19.73
N THR A 401 -9.77 -21.87 20.64
CA THR A 401 -9.19 -23.23 20.55
C THR A 401 -9.46 -23.99 21.86
N GLN A 402 -10.69 -24.45 22.09
CA GLN A 402 -10.98 -25.55 23.03
C GLN A 402 -12.38 -26.11 22.80
N THR A 403 -12.51 -27.43 22.96
CA THR A 403 -13.67 -28.28 22.71
C THR A 403 -14.91 -27.85 23.51
N ASP A 404 -16.10 -28.01 22.92
CA ASP A 404 -17.36 -27.39 23.38
C ASP A 404 -17.91 -27.92 24.73
N GLU A 405 -17.32 -28.95 25.34
CA GLU A 405 -17.77 -29.49 26.64
C GLU A 405 -17.31 -28.66 27.87
N ASP A 406 -16.18 -27.94 27.79
CA ASP A 406 -15.64 -27.17 28.94
C ASP A 406 -16.23 -25.76 29.10
N LYS A 407 -16.93 -25.24 28.08
CA LYS A 407 -17.55 -23.90 28.13
C LYS A 407 -18.76 -23.85 29.06
N GLY A 408 -19.52 -24.95 29.16
CA GLY A 408 -20.69 -25.04 30.03
C GLY A 408 -20.33 -25.08 31.52
N SER A 409 -19.17 -25.64 31.87
CA SER A 409 -18.76 -25.86 33.27
C SER A 409 -18.11 -24.64 33.92
N SER A 410 -17.42 -23.78 33.16
CA SER A 410 -16.80 -22.55 33.71
C SER A 410 -17.81 -21.40 33.85
N CYS A 411 -18.74 -21.25 32.89
CA CYS A 411 -19.75 -20.20 32.92
C CYS A 411 -20.78 -20.43 34.06
N SER A 412 -21.12 -21.69 34.35
CA SER A 412 -22.01 -22.08 35.45
C SER A 412 -21.36 -21.86 36.83
N ARG A 413 -20.04 -22.07 36.98
CA ARG A 413 -19.34 -21.80 38.26
C ARG A 413 -19.23 -20.31 38.57
N THR A 414 -19.02 -19.46 37.57
CA THR A 414 -18.92 -18.00 37.76
C THR A 414 -20.27 -17.38 38.12
N THR A 415 -21.35 -17.84 37.50
CA THR A 415 -22.72 -17.43 37.85
C THR A 415 -23.16 -17.96 39.22
N GLN A 416 -22.86 -19.22 39.57
CA GLN A 416 -23.11 -19.76 40.91
C GLN A 416 -22.29 -19.03 42.01
N GLY A 417 -21.06 -18.60 41.71
CA GLY A 417 -20.23 -17.79 42.59
C GLY A 417 -20.78 -16.38 42.84
N LEU A 418 -21.37 -15.73 41.83
CA LEU A 418 -22.06 -14.45 42.00
C LEU A 418 -23.36 -14.59 42.79
N VAL A 419 -24.17 -15.60 42.51
CA VAL A 419 -25.47 -15.83 43.19
C VAL A 419 -25.26 -16.14 44.68
N SER A 420 -24.22 -16.90 45.04
CA SER A 420 -23.89 -17.21 46.43
C SER A 420 -23.39 -15.99 47.22
N LYS A 421 -22.59 -15.09 46.61
CA LYS A 421 -22.15 -13.83 47.26
C LYS A 421 -23.26 -12.79 47.41
N ILE A 422 -24.30 -12.83 46.58
CA ILE A 422 -25.43 -11.89 46.61
C ILE A 422 -26.55 -12.34 47.58
N GLY A 423 -26.45 -13.56 48.14
CA GLY A 423 -27.34 -14.05 49.20
C GLY A 423 -28.73 -14.48 48.73
N MET A 424 -28.88 -14.90 47.46
CA MET A 424 -30.15 -15.41 46.95
C MET A 424 -30.24 -16.93 47.16
N LYS A 425 -31.11 -17.38 48.08
CA LYS A 425 -31.58 -18.77 48.06
C LYS A 425 -32.51 -18.94 46.86
N ALA A 426 -32.20 -19.86 45.96
CA ALA A 426 -33.10 -20.26 44.89
C ALA A 426 -34.38 -20.85 45.51
N ALA A 427 -35.54 -20.28 45.21
CA ALA A 427 -36.82 -20.97 45.36
C ALA A 427 -36.96 -21.93 44.17
N ALA A 428 -37.42 -23.15 44.47
CA ALA A 428 -37.51 -24.29 43.56
C ALA A 428 -38.35 -24.03 42.31
#